data_AF-A0A1A8SME2-F1
#
_entry.id   AF-A0A1A8SME2-F1
#
_cell.length_a   1.000
_cell.length_b   1.000
_cell.length_c   1.000
_cell.angle_alpha   90.00
_cell.angle_beta   90.00
_cell.angle_gamma   90.00
#
_symmetry.space_group_name_H-M   'P 1'
#
loop_
_entity.id
_entity.type
_entity.pdbx_description
1 polymer ?
#
loop_
_entity_poly.entity_id
_entity_poly.type
_entity_poly.pdbx_seq_one_letter_code
_entity_poly.pdbx_strand_id
1 'polypeptide(L)'
;DDDDEEEEHSSKKKRIDESLSLVPHGGEVKILPLELRITHFRDMMLERGVSAFSTWEKELHKMVFDPRYLLLTSDQRKQVFDQFVKSRLKDEYREKKSKKQKAREEFKLLLEEAKITSRSTFKEFCGRYRGDQRFHTINRKKEQKVLFNQFIKSLKKRDKDIKDGQKKIR
;
A
#
# COMPACT_ATOMS: atom_id res chain seq x y z
N ASP A 1 29.41 -35.55 37.49
CA ASP A 1 29.54 -35.02 36.13
C ASP A 1 28.23 -34.35 35.69
N ASP A 2 27.83 -33.22 36.30
CA ASP A 2 26.57 -32.53 35.95
C ASP A 2 26.66 -30.98 36.02
N ASP A 3 27.83 -30.40 36.32
CA ASP A 3 27.99 -28.94 36.50
C ASP A 3 28.50 -28.21 35.24
N ASP A 4 28.86 -28.94 34.17
CA ASP A 4 29.50 -28.36 32.97
C ASP A 4 28.51 -27.97 31.84
N GLU A 5 27.23 -28.35 31.93
CA GLU A 5 26.24 -28.06 30.87
C GLU A 5 25.52 -26.69 31.03
N GLU A 6 25.47 -26.13 32.24
CA GLU A 6 24.79 -24.84 32.51
C GLU A 6 25.58 -23.61 31.97
N GLU A 7 26.92 -23.68 31.99
CA GLU A 7 27.82 -22.61 31.53
C GLU A 7 27.78 -22.40 30.00
N GLU A 8 27.56 -23.47 29.22
CA GLU A 8 27.55 -23.40 27.76
C GLU A 8 26.28 -22.72 27.22
N HIS A 9 25.14 -22.94 27.88
CA HIS A 9 23.86 -22.32 27.52
C HIS A 9 23.81 -20.82 27.83
N SER A 10 24.43 -20.38 28.93
CA SER A 10 24.57 -18.95 29.28
C SER A 10 25.47 -18.22 28.28
N SER A 11 26.56 -18.87 27.86
CA SER A 11 27.53 -18.34 26.88
C SER A 11 26.96 -18.23 25.46
N LYS A 12 26.17 -19.22 25.00
CA LYS A 12 25.46 -19.15 23.71
C LYS A 12 24.40 -18.05 23.71
N LYS A 13 23.65 -17.87 24.81
CA LYS A 13 22.60 -16.84 24.91
C LYS A 13 23.19 -15.43 24.95
N LYS A 14 24.32 -15.23 25.63
CA LYS A 14 25.10 -13.97 25.59
C LYS A 14 25.66 -13.67 24.19
N ARG A 15 26.21 -14.66 23.48
CA ARG A 15 26.73 -14.44 22.11
C ARG A 15 25.66 -14.10 21.07
N ILE A 16 24.44 -14.63 21.22
CA ILE A 16 23.32 -14.32 20.33
C ILE A 16 22.81 -12.89 20.58
N ASP A 17 22.75 -12.47 21.85
CA ASP A 17 22.36 -11.11 22.24
C ASP A 17 23.41 -10.05 21.82
N GLU A 18 24.70 -10.38 21.98
CA GLU A 18 25.82 -9.52 21.57
C GLU A 18 25.92 -9.37 20.05
N SER A 19 25.61 -10.43 19.29
CA SER A 19 25.56 -10.40 17.82
C SER A 19 24.36 -9.62 17.26
N LEU A 20 23.37 -9.30 18.10
CA LEU A 20 22.20 -8.46 17.77
C LEU A 20 22.35 -7.02 18.26
N SER A 21 23.48 -6.67 18.90
CA SER A 21 23.77 -5.30 19.27
C SER A 21 24.13 -4.47 18.02
N LEU A 22 23.13 -3.84 17.44
CA LEU A 22 23.25 -2.95 16.27
C LEU A 22 23.91 -1.60 16.59
N VAL A 23 24.57 -1.46 17.75
CA VAL A 23 25.14 -0.19 18.23
C VAL A 23 26.66 -0.22 18.07
N PRO A 24 27.24 0.58 17.17
CA PRO A 24 28.69 0.63 17.03
C PRO A 24 29.30 1.29 18.28
N HIS A 25 30.01 0.51 19.08
CA HIS A 25 30.98 1.03 20.04
C HIS A 25 32.30 1.24 19.28
N GLY A 26 32.94 2.38 19.50
CA GLY A 26 34.05 2.87 18.68
C GLY A 26 35.21 1.88 18.60
N GLY A 27 35.54 1.46 17.38
CA GLY A 27 36.71 0.64 17.04
C GLY A 27 36.32 -0.57 16.19
N GLU A 28 36.51 -0.46 14.87
CA GLU A 28 36.47 -1.57 13.89
C GLU A 28 35.19 -2.41 13.78
N VAL A 29 34.05 -1.75 13.53
CA VAL A 29 32.86 -2.45 13.00
C VAL A 29 32.85 -2.31 11.49
N LYS A 30 32.84 -3.43 10.75
CA LYS A 30 32.50 -3.44 9.31
C LYS A 30 31.15 -2.76 9.16
N ILE A 31 31.16 -1.49 8.74
CA ILE A 31 29.99 -0.63 8.68
C ILE A 31 28.93 -1.31 7.81
N LEU A 32 27.76 -1.61 8.38
CA LEU A 32 26.62 -2.12 7.63
C LEU A 32 26.42 -1.25 6.37
N PRO A 33 26.16 -1.85 5.19
CA PRO A 33 25.93 -1.10 3.97
C PRO A 33 24.92 0.02 4.18
N LEU A 34 25.11 1.17 3.54
CA LEU A 34 24.27 2.35 3.73
C LEU A 34 22.78 2.01 3.54
N GLU A 35 22.46 1.21 2.52
CA GLU A 35 21.08 0.76 2.25
C GLU A 35 20.46 0.00 3.43
N LEU A 36 21.25 -0.83 4.11
CA LEU A 36 20.77 -1.60 5.26
C LEU A 36 20.56 -0.69 6.48
N ARG A 37 21.46 0.28 6.70
CA ARG A 37 21.30 1.31 7.74
C ARG A 37 20.07 2.19 7.51
N ILE A 38 19.82 2.57 6.26
CA ILE A 38 18.61 3.30 5.85
C ILE A 38 17.36 2.45 6.10
N THR A 39 17.40 1.16 5.79
CA THR A 39 16.30 0.23 6.03
C THR A 39 15.98 0.12 7.51
N HIS A 40 16.98 -0.13 8.36
CA HIS A 40 16.80 -0.17 9.81
C HIS A 40 16.24 1.14 10.39
N PHE A 41 16.69 2.29 9.89
CA PHE A 41 16.17 3.59 10.31
C PHE A 41 14.70 3.79 9.88
N ARG A 42 14.32 3.34 8.68
CA ARG A 42 12.92 3.36 8.22
C ARG A 42 12.03 2.43 9.04
N ASP A 43 12.48 1.22 9.32
CA ASP A 43 11.74 0.24 10.12
C ASP A 43 11.55 0.76 11.54
N MET A 44 12.59 1.36 12.13
CA MET A 44 12.49 2.05 13.41
C MET A 44 11.41 3.16 13.39
N MET A 45 11.37 4.00 12.34
CA MET A 45 10.33 5.04 12.22
C MET A 45 8.92 4.43 12.17
N LEU A 46 8.75 3.28 11.51
CA LEU A 46 7.48 2.57 11.46
C LEU A 46 7.09 1.98 12.82
N GLU A 47 8.01 1.25 13.46
CA GLU A 47 7.81 0.60 14.76
C GLU A 47 7.52 1.60 15.88
N ARG A 48 8.23 2.73 15.88
CA ARG A 48 8.06 3.80 16.88
C ARG A 48 6.86 4.70 16.59
N GLY A 49 6.11 4.44 15.52
CA GLY A 49 4.90 5.21 15.18
C GLY A 49 5.19 6.68 14.83
N VAL A 50 6.26 6.92 14.08
CA VAL A 50 6.61 8.26 13.59
C VAL A 50 5.57 8.71 12.56
N SER A 51 4.93 9.85 12.84
CA SER A 51 3.86 10.38 11.99
C SER A 51 4.44 11.12 10.78
N ALA A 52 4.04 10.69 9.58
CA ALA A 52 4.34 11.41 8.33
C ALA A 52 3.59 12.75 8.18
N PHE A 53 2.70 13.09 9.12
CA PHE A 53 1.91 14.33 9.14
C PHE A 53 2.41 15.32 10.21
N SER A 54 3.49 14.99 10.90
CA SER A 54 4.09 15.79 11.97
C SER A 54 5.47 16.32 11.54
N THR A 55 6.02 17.28 12.28
CA THR A 55 7.35 17.81 12.00
C THR A 55 8.43 16.91 12.59
N TRP A 56 9.63 16.97 12.01
CA TRP A 56 10.79 16.21 12.49
C TRP A 56 11.03 16.41 13.99
N GLU A 57 10.99 17.65 14.47
CA GLU A 57 11.24 18.00 15.87
C GLU A 57 10.22 17.37 16.82
N LYS A 58 8.95 17.30 16.40
CA LYS A 58 7.88 16.69 17.19
C LYS A 58 8.00 15.19 17.27
N GLU A 59 8.49 14.53 16.23
CA GLU A 59 8.65 13.08 16.20
C GLU A 59 10.02 12.61 16.69
N LEU A 60 11.00 13.52 16.80
CA LEU A 60 12.39 13.21 17.11
C LEU A 60 12.54 12.37 18.39
N HIS A 61 11.80 12.74 19.45
CA HIS A 61 11.84 12.05 20.74
C HIS A 61 11.43 10.55 20.66
N LYS A 62 10.70 10.14 19.62
CA LYS A 62 10.34 8.72 19.40
C LYS A 62 11.50 7.89 18.84
N MET A 63 12.49 8.56 18.24
CA MET A 63 13.60 7.93 17.52
C MET A 63 14.93 8.05 18.27
N VAL A 64 15.21 9.18 18.91
CA VAL A 64 16.54 9.46 19.53
C VAL A 64 16.95 8.47 20.61
N PHE A 65 15.99 7.81 21.26
CA PHE A 65 16.26 6.79 22.28
C PHE A 65 16.44 5.38 21.70
N ASP A 66 16.20 5.20 20.39
CA ASP A 66 16.43 3.92 19.72
C ASP A 66 17.87 3.87 19.21
N PRO A 67 18.64 2.80 19.51
CA PRO A 67 20.03 2.74 19.09
C PRO A 67 20.23 2.80 17.57
N ARG A 68 19.22 2.39 16.78
CA ARG A 68 19.23 2.47 15.31
C ARG A 68 19.28 3.91 14.80
N TYR A 69 18.94 4.91 15.63
CA TYR A 69 19.06 6.32 15.29
C TYR A 69 20.51 6.71 14.95
N LEU A 70 21.48 6.10 15.62
CA LEU A 70 22.91 6.36 15.43
C LEU A 70 23.48 5.73 14.15
N LEU A 71 22.72 4.88 13.44
CA LEU A 71 23.17 4.25 12.20
C LEU A 71 23.33 5.23 11.04
N LEU A 72 22.69 6.39 11.10
CA LEU A 72 22.73 7.42 10.05
C LEU A 72 23.32 8.73 10.56
N THR A 73 23.94 9.51 9.67
CA THR A 73 24.36 10.89 9.97
C THR A 73 23.16 11.84 10.02
N SER A 74 23.32 13.05 10.57
CA SER A 74 22.24 14.05 10.64
C SER A 74 21.59 14.31 9.27
N ASP A 75 22.41 14.45 8.22
CA ASP A 75 21.93 14.71 6.85
C ASP A 75 21.16 13.49 6.29
N GLN A 76 21.69 12.29 6.50
CA GLN A 76 21.05 11.04 6.08
C GLN A 76 19.70 10.84 6.79
N ARG A 77 19.63 11.11 8.10
CA ARG A 77 18.38 11.01 8.87
C ARG A 77 17.30 11.92 8.30
N LYS A 78 17.64 13.19 8.04
CA LYS A 78 16.71 14.16 7.45
C LYS A 78 16.26 13.73 6.06
N GLN A 79 17.18 13.27 5.21
CA GLN A 79 16.87 12.78 3.87
C GLN A 79 15.93 11.56 3.90
N VAL A 80 16.21 10.60 4.79
CA VAL A 80 15.39 9.40 4.95
C VAL A 80 14.01 9.73 5.52
N PHE A 81 13.92 10.68 6.45
CA PHE A 81 12.65 11.18 6.98
C PHE A 81 11.82 11.89 5.89
N ASP A 82 12.42 12.78 5.10
CA ASP A 82 11.71 13.46 4.00
C ASP A 82 11.18 12.46 2.97
N GLN A 83 11.98 11.44 2.64
CA GLN A 83 11.54 10.34 1.77
C GLN A 83 10.43 9.51 2.41
N PHE A 84 10.51 9.22 3.70
CA PHE A 84 9.49 8.51 4.45
C PHE A 84 8.16 9.27 4.42
N VAL A 85 8.17 10.57 4.74
CA VAL A 85 7.00 11.45 4.66
C VAL A 85 6.38 11.41 3.26
N LYS A 86 7.20 11.62 2.21
CA LYS A 86 6.74 11.57 0.82
C LYS A 86 6.13 10.21 0.44
N SER A 87 6.78 9.11 0.85
CA SER A 87 6.27 7.77 0.58
C SER A 87 4.94 7.52 1.27
N ARG A 88 4.83 7.86 2.57
CA ARG A 88 3.61 7.63 3.35
C ARG A 88 2.43 8.45 2.83
N LEU A 89 2.66 9.70 2.41
CA LEU A 89 1.65 10.51 1.73
C LEU A 89 1.21 9.90 0.39
N LYS A 90 2.16 9.38 -0.39
CA LYS A 90 1.89 8.72 -1.67
C LYS A 90 1.14 7.40 -1.48
N ASP A 91 1.48 6.62 -0.46
CA ASP A 91 0.85 5.33 -0.16
C ASP A 91 -0.58 5.52 0.34
N GLU A 92 -0.83 6.49 1.22
CA GLU A 92 -2.18 6.90 1.61
C GLU A 92 -3.05 7.31 0.41
N TYR A 93 -2.48 8.08 -0.52
CA TYR A 93 -3.18 8.48 -1.74
C TYR A 93 -3.43 7.27 -2.66
N ARG A 94 -2.43 6.39 -2.83
CA ARG A 94 -2.54 5.17 -3.63
C ARG A 94 -3.57 4.21 -3.05
N GLU A 95 -3.64 4.04 -1.73
CA GLU A 95 -4.58 3.13 -1.09
C GLU A 95 -6.01 3.62 -1.27
N LYS A 96 -6.26 4.92 -1.03
CA LYS A 96 -7.57 5.55 -1.29
C LYS A 96 -7.97 5.45 -2.77
N LYS A 97 -7.03 5.64 -3.68
CA LYS A 97 -7.27 5.51 -5.13
C LYS A 97 -7.51 4.05 -5.54
N SER A 98 -6.71 3.12 -5.02
CA SER A 98 -6.79 1.69 -5.33
C SER A 98 -8.11 1.09 -4.84
N LYS A 99 -8.55 1.42 -3.61
CA LYS A 99 -9.84 0.96 -3.10
C LYS A 99 -11.01 1.45 -3.96
N LYS A 100 -11.00 2.73 -4.36
CA LYS A 100 -12.01 3.28 -5.28
C LYS A 100 -11.95 2.62 -6.66
N GLN A 101 -10.75 2.33 -7.15
CA GLN A 101 -10.55 1.71 -8.45
C GLN A 101 -11.03 0.25 -8.46
N LYS A 102 -10.69 -0.54 -7.44
CA LYS A 102 -11.19 -1.91 -7.27
C LYS A 102 -12.72 -1.95 -7.22
N ALA A 103 -13.34 -1.07 -6.43
CA ALA A 103 -14.80 -0.97 -6.37
C ALA A 103 -15.42 -0.67 -7.75
N ARG A 104 -14.78 0.19 -8.56
CA ARG A 104 -15.23 0.49 -9.93
C ARG A 104 -15.05 -0.68 -10.87
N GLU A 105 -13.95 -1.42 -10.75
CA GLU A 105 -13.68 -2.61 -11.55
C GLU A 105 -14.67 -3.73 -11.25
N GLU A 106 -14.95 -4.00 -9.98
CA GLU A 106 -15.96 -4.97 -9.57
C GLU A 106 -17.37 -4.60 -10.07
N PHE A 107 -17.74 -3.32 -9.99
CA PHE A 107 -19.01 -2.83 -10.55
C PHE A 107 -19.03 -2.95 -12.08
N LYS A 108 -17.90 -2.74 -12.76
CA LYS A 108 -17.80 -2.91 -14.22
C LYS A 108 -17.92 -4.38 -14.63
N LEU A 109 -17.28 -5.30 -13.90
CA LEU A 109 -17.44 -6.73 -14.11
C LEU A 109 -18.90 -7.15 -13.95
N LEU A 110 -19.58 -6.64 -12.93
CA LEU A 110 -21.02 -6.84 -12.78
C LEU A 110 -21.81 -6.33 -14.00
N LEU A 111 -21.47 -5.17 -14.57
CA LEU A 111 -22.13 -4.66 -15.78
C LEU A 111 -21.84 -5.52 -17.02
N GLU A 112 -20.66 -6.15 -17.10
CA GLU A 112 -20.25 -7.01 -18.21
C GLU A 112 -20.90 -8.40 -18.14
N GLU A 113 -20.95 -8.99 -16.96
CA GLU A 113 -21.66 -10.26 -16.70
C GLU A 113 -23.18 -10.07 -16.78
N ALA A 114 -23.67 -8.88 -16.42
CA ALA A 114 -25.05 -8.55 -16.59
C ALA A 114 -25.38 -8.51 -18.08
N LYS A 115 -26.46 -9.22 -18.47
CA LYS A 115 -27.01 -9.24 -19.83
C LYS A 115 -27.68 -7.90 -20.21
N ILE A 116 -26.93 -6.80 -20.07
CA ILE A 116 -27.35 -5.42 -20.33
C ILE A 116 -27.20 -5.16 -21.82
N THR A 117 -28.23 -4.58 -22.42
CA THR A 117 -28.23 -4.16 -23.82
C THR A 117 -28.12 -2.64 -23.91
N SER A 118 -27.84 -2.11 -25.10
CA SER A 118 -27.81 -0.67 -25.36
C SER A 118 -29.14 0.07 -25.10
N ARG A 119 -30.25 -0.68 -24.89
CA ARG A 119 -31.59 -0.16 -24.53
C ARG A 119 -31.93 -0.30 -23.05
N SER A 120 -31.15 -1.07 -22.29
CA SER A 120 -31.42 -1.32 -20.88
C SER A 120 -31.36 -0.03 -20.04
N THR A 121 -32.24 0.07 -19.06
CA THR A 121 -32.32 1.22 -18.16
C THR A 121 -31.60 0.96 -16.85
N PHE A 122 -31.12 2.03 -16.21
CA PHE A 122 -30.47 1.92 -14.90
C PHE A 122 -31.44 1.38 -13.83
N LYS A 123 -32.75 1.68 -13.94
CA LYS A 123 -33.78 1.22 -13.00
C LYS A 123 -33.93 -0.30 -13.06
N GLU A 124 -33.96 -0.88 -14.26
CA GLU A 124 -34.04 -2.34 -14.44
C GLU A 124 -32.78 -3.04 -13.92
N PHE A 125 -31.60 -2.48 -14.21
CA PHE A 125 -30.34 -2.99 -13.67
C PHE A 125 -30.35 -3.00 -12.13
N CYS A 126 -30.74 -1.88 -11.51
CA CYS A 126 -30.86 -1.79 -10.06
C CYS A 126 -31.88 -2.78 -9.48
N GLY A 127 -32.97 -3.08 -10.20
CA GLY A 127 -33.96 -4.06 -9.76
C GLY A 127 -33.41 -5.48 -9.74
N ARG A 128 -32.64 -5.85 -10.78
CA ARG A 128 -32.09 -7.22 -10.93
C ARG A 128 -30.87 -7.50 -10.05
N TYR A 129 -29.98 -6.53 -9.90
CA TYR A 129 -28.68 -6.75 -9.25
C TYR A 129 -28.58 -6.13 -7.85
N ARG A 130 -29.69 -5.70 -7.24
CA ARG A 130 -29.68 -5.16 -5.88
C ARG A 130 -29.10 -6.14 -4.85
N GLY A 131 -29.23 -7.46 -5.05
CA GLY A 131 -28.69 -8.45 -4.12
C GLY A 131 -27.20 -8.76 -4.28
N ASP A 132 -26.55 -8.28 -5.35
CA ASP A 132 -25.15 -8.57 -5.62
C ASP A 132 -24.24 -7.68 -4.74
N GLN A 133 -23.24 -8.28 -4.10
CA GLN A 133 -22.29 -7.54 -3.27
C GLN A 133 -21.54 -6.47 -4.08
N ARG A 134 -21.22 -6.75 -5.35
CA ARG A 134 -20.52 -5.85 -6.29
C ARG A 134 -21.37 -4.65 -6.68
N PHE A 135 -22.69 -4.73 -6.56
CA PHE A 135 -23.58 -3.59 -6.77
C PHE A 135 -23.38 -2.52 -5.68
N HIS A 136 -23.02 -2.95 -4.46
CA HIS A 136 -22.85 -2.09 -3.30
C HIS A 136 -21.43 -1.58 -3.10
N THR A 137 -20.45 -2.01 -3.90
CA THR A 137 -19.05 -1.52 -3.81
C THR A 137 -18.96 -0.02 -4.09
N ILE A 138 -19.90 0.51 -4.87
CA ILE A 138 -20.09 1.94 -5.12
C ILE A 138 -21.32 2.44 -4.36
N ASN A 139 -21.12 3.01 -3.16
CA ASN A 139 -22.23 3.44 -2.30
C ASN A 139 -23.04 4.63 -2.88
N ARG A 140 -22.46 5.40 -3.82
CA ARG A 140 -23.10 6.60 -4.38
C ARG A 140 -23.90 6.25 -5.63
N LYS A 141 -25.24 6.28 -5.55
CA LYS A 141 -26.13 6.07 -6.71
C LYS A 141 -25.82 6.95 -7.93
N LYS A 142 -25.40 8.20 -7.71
CA LYS A 142 -24.98 9.10 -8.81
C LYS A 142 -23.77 8.53 -9.57
N GLU A 143 -22.80 7.95 -8.86
CA GLU A 143 -21.62 7.33 -9.46
C GLU A 143 -21.98 6.03 -10.18
N GLN A 144 -22.79 5.17 -9.57
CA GLN A 144 -23.33 3.96 -10.22
C GLN A 144 -24.01 4.29 -11.56
N LYS A 145 -24.86 5.32 -11.58
CA LYS A 145 -25.56 5.78 -12.80
C LYS A 145 -24.59 6.30 -13.87
N VAL A 146 -23.53 7.00 -13.46
CA VAL A 146 -22.48 7.46 -14.40
C VAL A 146 -21.76 6.27 -15.03
N LEU A 147 -21.34 5.29 -14.22
CA LEU A 147 -20.67 4.07 -14.70
C LEU A 147 -21.57 3.26 -15.64
N PHE A 148 -22.83 3.05 -15.27
CA PHE A 148 -23.82 2.40 -16.12
C PHE A 148 -23.98 3.13 -17.46
N ASN A 149 -24.17 4.45 -17.45
CA ASN A 149 -24.33 5.23 -18.67
C ASN A 149 -23.07 5.20 -19.56
N GLN A 150 -21.88 5.21 -18.96
CA GLN A 150 -20.62 5.04 -19.69
C GLN A 150 -20.57 3.66 -20.35
N PHE A 151 -20.97 2.61 -19.65
CA PHE A 151 -21.02 1.25 -20.21
C PHE A 151 -21.99 1.16 -21.39
N ILE A 152 -23.22 1.69 -21.25
CA ILE A 152 -24.20 1.74 -22.35
C ILE A 152 -23.65 2.51 -23.56
N LYS A 153 -22.96 3.64 -23.35
CA LYS A 153 -22.31 4.40 -24.43
C LYS A 153 -21.24 3.56 -25.13
N SER A 154 -20.42 2.84 -24.38
CA SER A 154 -19.41 1.93 -24.92
C SER A 154 -20.01 0.78 -25.72
N LEU A 155 -21.13 0.19 -25.26
CA LEU A 155 -21.88 -0.82 -26.02
C LEU A 155 -22.36 -0.25 -27.36
N LYS A 156 -23.04 0.91 -27.34
CA LYS A 156 -23.54 1.56 -28.56
C LYS A 156 -22.43 1.86 -29.57
N LYS A 157 -21.26 2.30 -29.08
CA LYS A 157 -20.09 2.56 -29.92
C LYS A 157 -19.60 1.26 -30.57
N ARG A 158 -19.43 0.21 -29.78
CA ARG A 158 -18.98 -1.11 -30.28
C ARG A 158 -19.94 -1.68 -31.33
N ASP A 159 -21.25 -1.61 -31.08
CA ASP A 159 -22.28 -2.07 -32.02
C ASP A 159 -22.22 -1.30 -33.35
N LYS A 160 -21.99 0.02 -33.28
CA LYS A 160 -21.81 0.87 -34.47
C LYS A 160 -20.55 0.50 -35.24
N ASP A 161 -19.42 0.37 -34.55
CA ASP A 161 -18.13 0.05 -35.15
C ASP A 161 -18.15 -1.32 -35.84
N ILE A 162 -18.81 -2.33 -35.23
CA ILE A 162 -19.04 -3.65 -35.84
C ILE A 162 -19.88 -3.51 -37.12
N LYS A 163 -20.98 -2.77 -37.07
CA LYS A 163 -21.86 -2.56 -38.22
C LYS A 163 -21.15 -1.84 -39.37
N ASP A 164 -20.32 -0.86 -39.06
CA ASP A 164 -19.58 -0.09 -40.07
C ASP A 164 -18.40 -0.90 -40.64
N GLY A 165 -17.79 -1.78 -39.85
CA GLY A 165 -16.80 -2.76 -40.33
C GLY A 165 -17.39 -3.77 -41.31
N GLN A 166 -18.57 -4.33 -40.98
CA GLN A 166 -19.25 -5.29 -41.86
C GLN A 166 -19.64 -4.69 -43.22
N LYS A 167 -19.98 -3.40 -43.27
CA LYS A 167 -20.27 -2.70 -44.54
C LYS A 167 -19.05 -2.42 -45.41
N LYS A 168 -17.84 -2.43 -44.84
CA LYS A 168 -16.59 -2.21 -45.59
C LYS A 168 -16.03 -3.49 -46.21
N ILE A 169 -16.45 -4.64 -45.69
CA ILE A 169 -16.05 -5.98 -46.17
C ILE A 169 -16.96 -6.46 -47.31
N ARG A 170 -18.16 -5.88 -47.42
CA ARG A 170 -19.15 -6.17 -48.46
C ARG A 170 -19.05 -5.15 -49.59
#